data_AF-A0A150IVI9-F1
#
_entry.id   AF-A0A150IVI9-F1
#
_cell.length_a   1.000
_cell.length_b   1.000
_cell.length_c   1.000
_cell.angle_alpha   90.00
_cell.angle_beta   90.00
_cell.angle_gamma   90.00
#
_symmetry.space_group_name_H-M   'P 1'
#
loop_
_entity.id
_entity.type
_entity.pdbx_description
1 polymer ?
#
loop_
_entity_poly.entity_id
_entity_poly.type
_entity_poly.pdbx_seq_one_letter_code
_entity_poly.pdbx_strand_id
1 'polypeptide(L)' 'MKSVGRVLYLIGPLFILRSKKVRIRDIGAEAYVGDKRIGKIIELFGPVDDPYIKIVSRRDIKDRKSFVGKDVSIR' A
#
# COMPACT_ATOMS: atom_id res chain seq x y z
N MET A 1 -8.84 7.40 -9.05
CA MET A 1 -7.98 6.60 -8.13
C MET A 1 -8.87 5.63 -7.37
N LYS A 2 -8.44 4.39 -7.20
CA LYS A 2 -9.22 3.35 -6.52
C LYS A 2 -8.78 3.27 -5.06
N SER A 3 -9.66 3.59 -4.10
CA SER A 3 -9.36 3.41 -2.66
C SER A 3 -9.29 1.92 -2.32
N VAL A 4 -8.16 1.50 -1.75
CA VAL A 4 -7.83 0.08 -1.52
C VAL A 4 -7.81 -0.31 -0.05
N GLY A 5 -7.53 0.60 0.87
CA GLY A 5 -7.50 0.27 2.31
C GLY A 5 -6.67 1.26 3.09
N ARG A 6 -6.27 0.89 4.29
CA ARG A 6 -5.50 1.73 5.20
C ARG A 6 -4.15 1.10 5.51
N VAL A 7 -3.10 1.91 5.64
CA VAL A 7 -1.79 1.42 6.11
C VAL A 7 -1.93 0.95 7.55
N LEU A 8 -1.72 -0.34 7.78
CA LEU A 8 -1.71 -0.94 9.11
C LEU A 8 -0.33 -0.82 9.75
N TYR A 9 0.72 -1.15 8.98
CA TYR A 9 2.08 -1.22 9.50
C TYR A 9 3.08 -0.61 8.52
N LEU A 10 4.19 -0.13 9.08
CA LEU A 10 5.42 0.18 8.37
C LEU A 10 6.51 -0.77 8.88
N ILE A 11 7.03 -1.64 8.01
CA ILE A 11 8.09 -2.60 8.34
C ILE A 11 9.27 -2.33 7.39
N GLY A 12 10.34 -1.70 7.91
CA GLY A 12 11.43 -1.21 7.07
C GLY A 12 10.92 -0.22 6.01
N PRO A 13 11.14 -0.48 4.71
CA PRO A 13 10.59 0.36 3.63
C PRO A 13 9.19 -0.09 3.17
N LEU A 14 8.54 -1.05 3.83
CA LEU A 14 7.29 -1.64 3.35
C LEU A 14 6.09 -1.10 4.11
N PHE A 15 5.12 -0.55 3.38
CA PHE A 15 3.77 -0.34 3.91
C PHE A 15 2.96 -1.61 3.74
N ILE A 16 2.30 -2.02 4.82
CA ILE A 16 1.41 -3.16 4.85
C ILE A 16 -0.01 -2.65 5.01
N LEU A 17 -0.91 -3.07 4.13
CA LEU A 17 -2.35 -2.90 4.29
C LEU A 17 -3.06 -4.24 4.08
N ARG A 18 -4.35 -4.30 4.42
CA ARG A 18 -5.21 -5.44 4.14
C ARG A 18 -6.31 -5.02 3.17
N SER A 19 -6.54 -5.81 2.12
CA SER A 19 -7.52 -5.44 1.09
C SER A 19 -7.93 -6.59 0.17
N LYS A 20 -9.23 -6.90 0.17
CA LYS A 20 -9.88 -7.67 -0.92
C LYS A 20 -10.05 -6.91 -2.24
N LYS A 21 -9.79 -5.60 -2.27
CA LYS A 21 -9.99 -4.76 -3.47
C LYS A 21 -8.80 -4.86 -4.42
N VAL A 22 -7.60 -5.13 -3.92
CA VAL A 22 -6.40 -5.28 -4.74
C VAL A 22 -6.36 -6.69 -5.32
N ARG A 23 -6.04 -6.80 -6.61
CA ARG A 23 -5.91 -8.09 -7.30
C ARG A 23 -4.48 -8.27 -7.81
N ILE A 24 -4.13 -9.49 -8.25
CA ILE A 24 -2.81 -9.80 -8.83
C ILE A 24 -2.43 -8.84 -9.97
N ARG A 25 -3.40 -8.46 -10.82
CA ARG A 25 -3.19 -7.48 -11.91
C ARG A 25 -2.80 -6.08 -11.45
N ASP A 26 -3.06 -5.75 -10.18
CA ASP A 26 -2.72 -4.45 -9.58
C ASP A 26 -1.27 -4.47 -9.05
N ILE A 27 -0.54 -5.60 -9.12
CA ILE A 27 0.90 -5.64 -8.84
C ILE A 27 1.61 -4.69 -9.80
N GLY A 28 2.41 -3.80 -9.23
CA GLY A 28 3.07 -2.75 -9.94
C GLY A 28 2.28 -1.45 -10.09
N ALA A 29 1.03 -1.40 -9.65
CA ALA A 29 0.28 -0.15 -9.56
C ALA A 29 0.94 0.82 -8.57
N GLU A 30 0.78 2.11 -8.84
CA GLU A 30 1.31 3.17 -7.98
C GLU A 30 0.36 3.40 -6.82
N ALA A 31 0.90 3.49 -5.61
CA ALA A 31 0.12 3.72 -4.39
C ALA A 31 0.25 5.17 -3.91
N TYR A 32 -0.86 5.70 -3.41
CA TYR A 32 -1.04 7.10 -3.05
C TYR A 32 -1.75 7.26 -1.70
N VAL A 33 -1.35 8.27 -0.93
CA VAL A 33 -2.10 8.80 0.23
C VAL A 33 -2.45 10.24 -0.07
N GLY A 34 -3.75 10.53 -0.21
CA GLY A 34 -4.19 11.77 -0.89
C GLY A 34 -3.59 11.82 -2.30
N ASP A 35 -2.98 12.95 -2.64
CA ASP A 35 -2.28 13.13 -3.93
C ASP A 35 -0.80 12.72 -3.89
N LYS A 36 -0.30 12.33 -2.71
CA LYS A 36 1.10 11.98 -2.53
C LYS A 36 1.34 10.52 -2.90
N ARG A 37 2.12 10.29 -3.96
CA ARG A 37 2.62 8.95 -4.31
C ARG A 37 3.55 8.43 -3.22
N ILE A 38 3.17 7.33 -2.58
CA ILE A 38 3.91 6.71 -1.48
C ILE A 38 4.78 5.52 -1.91
N GLY A 39 4.45 4.85 -3.02
CA GLY A 39 5.15 3.63 -3.40
C GLY A 39 4.54 2.87 -4.58
N LYS A 40 4.85 1.58 -4.67
CA LYS A 40 4.35 0.64 -5.67
C LYS A 40 3.95 -0.68 -5.03
N ILE A 41 2.84 -1.28 -5.46
CA ILE A 41 2.45 -2.62 -5.01
C ILE A 41 3.46 -3.64 -5.54
N ILE A 42 3.96 -4.51 -4.67
CA ILE A 42 4.92 -5.56 -5.05
C ILE A 42 4.38 -6.98 -4.80
N GLU A 43 3.43 -7.14 -3.88
CA GLU A 43 3.01 -8.47 -3.45
C GLU A 43 1.63 -8.44 -2.78
N LEU A 44 0.87 -9.53 -2.98
CA LEU A 44 -0.31 -9.89 -2.22
C LEU A 44 0.01 -11.20 -1.49
N PHE A 45 -0.30 -11.30 -0.20
CA PHE A 45 0.04 -12.46 0.62
C PHE A 45 -0.97 -12.70 1.74
N GLY A 46 -0.92 -13.88 2.37
CA GLY A 46 -1.84 -14.26 3.44
C GLY A 46 -3.16 -14.83 2.92
N PRO A 47 -4.26 -14.73 3.69
CA PRO A 47 -5.54 -15.35 3.36
C PRO A 47 -6.12 -14.82 2.05
N VAL A 48 -6.64 -15.72 1.21
CA VAL A 48 -7.19 -15.37 -0.11
C VAL A 48 -8.40 -14.43 0.00
N ASP A 49 -9.24 -14.61 1.02
CA ASP A 49 -10.47 -13.82 1.20
C ASP A 49 -10.22 -12.36 1.63
N ASP A 50 -9.11 -12.11 2.33
CA ASP A 50 -8.71 -10.78 2.77
C ASP A 50 -7.19 -10.68 2.89
N PRO A 51 -6.49 -10.53 1.75
CA PRO A 51 -5.05 -10.60 1.69
C PRO A 51 -4.40 -9.33 2.25
N TYR A 52 -3.18 -9.50 2.72
CA TYR A 52 -2.27 -8.40 2.95
C TYR A 52 -1.59 -7.98 1.66
N ILE A 53 -1.30 -6.69 1.55
CA ILE A 53 -0.63 -6.08 0.40
C ILE A 53 0.67 -5.45 0.90
N LYS A 54 1.77 -5.71 0.19
CA LYS A 54 3.03 -4.99 0.40
C LYS A 54 3.17 -3.88 -0.63
N ILE A 55 3.43 -2.68 -0.15
CA ILE A 55 3.82 -1.53 -0.96
C ILE A 55 5.26 -1.16 -0.60
N VAL A 56 6.16 -1.18 -1.58
CA VAL A 56 7.52 -0.66 -1.37
C VAL A 56 7.48 0.86 -1.40
N SER A 57 7.89 1.49 -0.31
CA SER A 57 7.96 2.94 -0.20
C SER A 57 9.05 3.52 -1.10
N ARG A 58 8.82 4.76 -1.55
CA ARG A 58 9.88 5.48 -2.25
C ARG A 58 10.98 5.93 -1.29
N ARG A 59 12.22 5.97 -1.81
CA ARG A 59 13.42 6.32 -1.01
C ARG A 59 13.39 7.77 -0.50
N ASP A 60 12.77 8.68 -1.25
CA ASP A 60 12.69 10.12 -0.98
C ASP A 60 11.70 10.52 0.13
N ILE A 61 10.90 9.57 0.63
CA ILE A 61 9.96 9.82 1.71
C ILE A 61 10.69 9.78 3.06
N LYS A 62 10.91 10.95 3.67
CA LYS A 62 11.59 11.08 4.97
C LYS A 62 10.73 10.61 6.15
N ASP A 63 9.46 11.03 6.19
CA ASP A 63 8.54 10.67 7.27
C ASP A 63 7.55 9.59 6.81
N ARG A 64 8.04 8.34 6.74
CA ARG A 64 7.19 7.21 6.35
C ARG A 64 6.18 6.83 7.44
N LYS A 65 6.51 7.09 8.71
CA LYS A 65 5.68 6.66 9.85
C LYS A 65 4.34 7.39 9.90
N SER A 66 4.27 8.65 9.45
CA SER A 66 3.01 9.40 9.42
C SER A 66 1.95 8.88 8.44
N PHE A 67 2.30 7.95 7.54
CA PHE A 67 1.33 7.29 6.67
C PHE A 67 0.60 6.12 7.33
N VAL A 68 1.07 5.64 8.49
CA VAL A 68 0.35 4.61 9.24
C VAL A 68 -1.02 5.16 9.66
N GLY A 69 -2.06 4.37 9.44
CA GLY A 69 -3.45 4.77 9.68
C GLY A 69 -4.07 5.63 8.58
N LYS A 70 -3.35 5.96 7.50
CA LYS A 70 -3.89 6.73 6.36
C LYS A 70 -4.47 5.82 5.28
N ASP A 71 -5.51 6.33 4.62
CA ASP A 71 -6.15 5.63 3.51
C ASP A 71 -5.27 5.71 2.25
N VAL A 72 -5.17 4.57 1.58
CA VAL A 72 -4.36 4.34 0.40
C VAL A 72 -5.28 4.16 -0.79
N SER A 73 -4.91 4.77 -1.89
CA SER A 73 -5.50 4.52 -3.20
C SER A 73 -4.43 4.11 -4.22
N ILE A 74 -4.87 3.45 -5.29
CA ILE A 74 -3.98 3.05 -6.38
C ILE A 74 -4.40 3.64 -7.73
N ARG A 75 -3.40 3.79 -8.60
CA ARG A 75 -3.52 4.16 -10.01
C ARG A 75 -2.70 3.22 -10.87
#